data_AF-A0A971T138-F1
#
_entry.id   AF-A0A971T138-F1
#
_cell.length_a   1.000
_cell.length_b   1.000
_cell.length_c   1.000
_cell.angle_alpha   90.00
_cell.angle_beta   90.00
_cell.angle_gamma   90.00
#
_symmetry.space_group_name_H-M   'P 1'
#
loop_
_entity.id
_entity.type
_entity.pdbx_description
1 polymer ?
#
loop_
_entity_poly.entity_id
_entity_poly.type
_entity_poly.pdbx_seq_one_letter_code
_entity_poly.pdbx_strand_id
1 'polypeptide(L)'
;MSGLKITRLFFDSPKVLGAVDTATRKVFSRFGAFVRRTARGSIRKRKASSAPGAPPSSHTGLLKRFIFFSFDPARKSVVIGPMRLTENNRGDAPSALEYGGTVTVDKKNVTVRSRPYMGPAFEKEKAALPALWRDSVK
;
A
#
# COMPACT_ATOMS: atom_id res chain seq x y z
N MET A 1 -20.60 38.17 34.22
CA MET A 1 -20.46 36.96 33.37
C MET A 1 -19.72 37.35 32.11
N SER A 2 -18.39 37.27 32.13
CA SER A 2 -17.56 37.64 30.98
C SER A 2 -17.45 36.45 30.05
N GLY A 3 -18.18 36.51 28.92
CA GLY A 3 -18.19 35.46 27.91
C GLY A 3 -16.83 35.31 27.23
N LEU A 4 -16.28 34.10 27.25
CA LEU A 4 -15.11 33.74 26.47
C LEU A 4 -15.47 33.81 24.98
N LYS A 5 -15.10 34.91 24.31
CA LYS A 5 -15.35 35.08 22.87
C LYS A 5 -14.31 34.27 22.11
N ILE A 6 -14.66 33.05 21.68
CA ILE A 6 -13.80 32.19 20.85
C ILE A 6 -13.67 32.85 19.47
N THR A 7 -12.64 33.69 19.30
CA THR A 7 -12.29 34.28 18.01
C THR A 7 -11.34 33.32 17.29
N ARG A 8 -11.80 32.70 16.18
CA ARG A 8 -11.03 31.89 15.20
C ARG A 8 -9.89 31.06 15.82
N LEU A 9 -10.11 29.77 16.03
CA LEU A 9 -9.10 28.86 16.55
C LEU A 9 -7.82 28.98 15.69
N PHE A 10 -6.68 29.17 16.33
CA PHE A 10 -5.36 29.37 15.71
C PHE A 10 -4.99 28.30 14.66
N PHE A 11 -5.62 27.12 14.75
CA PHE A 11 -5.40 25.95 13.90
C PHE A 11 -6.17 25.98 12.57
N ASP A 12 -7.00 27.00 12.34
CA ASP A 12 -7.88 27.09 11.16
C ASP A 12 -7.31 28.04 10.08
N SER A 13 -6.12 28.60 10.34
CA SER A 13 -5.45 29.48 9.37
C SER A 13 -5.13 28.72 8.09
N PRO A 14 -5.41 29.28 6.90
CA PRO A 14 -5.06 28.66 5.62
C PRO A 14 -3.57 28.26 5.53
N LYS A 15 -2.69 29.02 6.20
CA LYS A 15 -1.26 28.72 6.27
C LYS A 15 -0.97 27.44 7.05
N VAL A 16 -1.64 27.24 8.19
CA VAL A 16 -1.49 26.03 9.03
C VAL A 16 -2.06 24.82 8.29
N LEU A 17 -3.25 24.94 7.71
CA LEU A 17 -3.86 23.87 6.92
C LEU A 17 -2.98 23.45 5.73
N GLY A 18 -2.40 24.41 5.02
CA GLY A 18 -1.47 24.13 3.92
C GLY A 18 -0.20 23.40 4.37
N ALA A 19 0.34 23.75 5.54
CA ALA A 19 1.49 23.05 6.13
C ALA A 19 1.12 21.59 6.50
N VAL A 20 -0.04 21.39 7.11
CA VAL A 20 -0.57 20.06 7.45
C VAL A 20 -0.80 19.22 6.20
N ASP A 21 -1.39 19.78 5.14
CA ASP A 21 -1.64 19.05 3.89
C ASP A 21 -0.35 18.66 3.18
N THR A 22 0.64 19.56 3.18
CA THR A 22 1.98 19.29 2.64
C THR A 22 2.68 18.17 3.43
N ALA A 23 2.61 18.21 4.75
CA ALA A 23 3.14 17.17 5.62
C ALA A 23 2.45 15.82 5.37
N THR A 24 1.12 15.83 5.33
CA THR A 24 0.27 14.65 5.07
C THR A 24 0.65 13.96 3.76
N ARG A 25 0.73 14.72 2.66
CA ARG A 25 1.13 14.19 1.35
C ARG A 25 2.54 13.58 1.40
N LYS A 26 3.50 14.24 2.05
CA LYS A 26 4.88 13.76 2.16
C LYS A 26 4.96 12.48 2.97
N VAL A 27 4.33 12.43 4.14
CA VAL A 27 4.34 11.27 5.04
C VAL A 27 3.70 10.06 4.35
N PHE A 28 2.51 10.22 3.77
CA PHE A 28 1.84 9.12 3.11
C PHE A 28 2.53 8.65 1.82
N SER A 29 3.15 9.55 1.06
CA SER A 29 3.97 9.16 -0.09
C SER A 29 5.19 8.33 0.34
N ARG A 30 5.86 8.71 1.44
CA ARG A 30 6.99 7.94 2.00
C ARG A 30 6.53 6.58 2.53
N PHE A 31 5.43 6.54 3.25
CA PHE A 31 4.85 5.30 3.75
C PHE A 31 4.48 4.34 2.61
N GLY A 32 3.79 4.83 1.58
CA GLY A 32 3.48 4.05 0.38
C GLY A 32 4.73 3.51 -0.32
N ALA A 33 5.79 4.32 -0.40
CA ALA A 33 7.07 3.88 -0.94
C ALA A 33 7.74 2.77 -0.11
N PHE A 34 7.65 2.84 1.22
CA PHE A 34 8.20 1.82 2.12
C PHE A 34 7.45 0.50 1.98
N VAL A 35 6.11 0.52 2.05
CA VAL A 35 5.29 -0.69 1.87
C VAL A 35 5.55 -1.32 0.50
N ARG A 36 5.55 -0.51 -0.57
CA ARG A 36 5.90 -0.98 -1.93
C ARG A 36 7.28 -1.64 -1.97
N ARG A 37 8.29 -1.02 -1.33
CA ARG A 37 9.67 -1.56 -1.30
C ARG A 37 9.70 -2.91 -0.57
N THR A 38 9.05 -3.00 0.58
CA THR A 38 9.00 -4.22 1.39
C THR A 38 8.26 -5.35 0.68
N ALA A 39 7.12 -5.07 0.05
CA ALA A 39 6.40 -6.03 -0.78
C ALA A 39 7.26 -6.50 -1.98
N ARG A 40 7.93 -5.58 -2.68
CA ARG A 40 8.85 -5.94 -3.79
C ARG A 40 10.06 -6.75 -3.32
N GLY A 41 10.51 -6.55 -2.07
CA GLY A 41 11.63 -7.26 -1.46
C GLY A 41 11.26 -8.68 -1.00
N SER A 42 10.01 -8.90 -0.58
CA SER A 42 9.53 -10.23 -0.17
C SER A 42 9.40 -11.19 -1.36
N ILE A 43 9.07 -10.66 -2.54
CA ILE A 43 8.98 -11.43 -3.80
C ILE A 43 10.39 -11.67 -4.37
N ARG A 44 10.91 -12.88 -4.19
CA ARG A 44 12.26 -13.29 -4.63
C ARG A 44 12.22 -14.10 -5.93
N LYS A 45 13.27 -13.98 -6.75
CA LYS A 45 13.43 -14.81 -7.95
C LYS A 45 13.75 -16.25 -7.53
N ARG A 46 12.92 -17.21 -7.95
CA ARG A 46 13.09 -18.66 -7.70
C ARG A 46 12.43 -19.44 -8.84
N LYS A 47 12.92 -20.64 -9.14
CA LYS A 47 12.30 -21.54 -10.12
C LYS A 47 11.05 -22.23 -9.57
N ALA A 48 11.06 -22.64 -8.31
CA ALA A 48 9.93 -23.29 -7.65
C ALA A 48 8.87 -22.28 -7.18
N SER A 49 7.61 -22.73 -7.14
CA SER A 49 6.54 -21.99 -6.46
C SER A 49 6.83 -21.90 -4.96
N SER A 50 6.41 -20.81 -4.32
CA SER A 50 6.49 -20.70 -2.87
C SER A 50 5.46 -21.62 -2.18
N ALA A 51 5.78 -22.00 -0.94
CA ALA A 51 4.83 -22.64 -0.04
C ALA A 51 3.65 -21.70 0.28
N PRO A 52 2.47 -22.24 0.61
CA PRO A 52 1.36 -21.44 1.14
C PRO A 52 1.77 -20.59 2.33
N GLY A 53 1.21 -19.39 2.47
CA GLY A 53 1.55 -18.41 3.50
C GLY A 53 2.86 -17.66 3.24
N ALA A 54 3.79 -18.22 2.45
CA ALA A 54 5.03 -17.54 2.10
C ALA A 54 4.84 -16.63 0.86
N PRO A 55 5.56 -15.49 0.77
CA PRO A 55 5.49 -14.59 -0.37
C PRO A 55 5.75 -15.32 -1.70
N PRO A 56 5.10 -14.89 -2.80
CA PRO A 56 5.20 -15.57 -4.08
C PRO A 56 6.60 -15.48 -4.67
N SER A 57 6.96 -16.50 -5.45
CA SER A 57 8.17 -16.50 -6.27
C SER A 57 8.00 -15.60 -7.49
N SER A 58 9.04 -14.85 -7.86
CA SER A 58 9.07 -14.06 -9.09
C SER A 58 9.65 -14.88 -10.23
N HIS A 59 8.80 -15.44 -11.09
CA HIS A 59 9.22 -16.13 -12.31
C HIS A 59 9.55 -15.15 -13.45
N THR A 60 8.68 -14.17 -13.70
CA THR A 60 8.84 -13.18 -14.80
C THR A 60 9.25 -11.79 -14.31
N GLY A 61 9.10 -11.50 -13.01
CA GLY A 61 9.25 -10.17 -12.45
C GLY A 61 8.04 -9.25 -12.66
N LEU A 62 7.00 -9.70 -13.38
CA LEU A 62 5.84 -8.88 -13.72
C LEU A 62 5.11 -8.36 -12.46
N LEU A 63 4.73 -9.26 -11.54
CA LEU A 63 4.07 -8.88 -10.28
C LEU A 63 4.86 -7.80 -9.52
N LYS A 64 6.18 -7.97 -9.40
CA LYS A 64 7.07 -7.04 -8.69
C LYS A 64 7.15 -5.66 -9.35
N ARG A 65 7.02 -5.57 -10.68
CA ARG A 65 7.00 -4.29 -11.41
C ARG A 65 5.66 -3.58 -11.25
N PHE A 66 4.58 -4.33 -11.11
CA PHE A 66 3.21 -3.83 -11.08
C PHE A 66 2.69 -3.51 -9.66
N ILE A 67 3.54 -3.48 -8.64
CA ILE A 67 3.16 -2.92 -7.33
C ILE A 67 3.40 -1.41 -7.37
N PHE A 68 2.37 -0.63 -7.08
CA PHE A 68 2.36 0.83 -7.10
C PHE A 68 1.85 1.42 -5.77
N PHE A 69 2.00 2.73 -5.64
CA PHE A 69 1.30 3.51 -4.63
C PHE A 69 0.90 4.87 -5.21
N SER A 70 -0.19 5.45 -4.71
CA SER A 70 -0.62 6.80 -5.05
C SER A 70 -1.28 7.47 -3.86
N PHE A 71 -1.01 8.76 -3.67
CA PHE A 71 -1.69 9.60 -2.68
C PHE A 71 -2.99 10.15 -3.29
N ASP A 72 -4.11 9.96 -2.57
CA ASP A 72 -5.41 10.55 -2.88
C ASP A 72 -5.58 11.83 -2.04
N PRO A 73 -5.52 13.03 -2.66
CA PRO A 73 -5.65 14.30 -1.95
C PRO A 73 -7.07 14.54 -1.43
N ALA A 74 -8.11 14.03 -2.09
CA ALA A 74 -9.50 14.24 -1.67
C ALA A 74 -9.80 13.46 -0.39
N ARG A 75 -9.26 12.24 -0.28
CA ARG A 75 -9.44 11.38 0.91
C ARG A 75 -8.32 11.51 1.94
N LYS A 76 -7.28 12.31 1.65
CA LYS A 76 -6.03 12.38 2.44
C LYS A 76 -5.53 10.98 2.81
N SER A 77 -5.41 10.12 1.81
CA SER A 77 -5.06 8.70 2.01
C SER A 77 -4.03 8.25 0.98
N VAL A 78 -3.41 7.08 1.20
CA VAL A 78 -2.52 6.46 0.21
C VAL A 78 -3.03 5.07 -0.13
N VAL A 79 -3.20 4.82 -1.42
CA VAL A 79 -3.55 3.51 -1.96
C VAL A 79 -2.25 2.81 -2.37
N ILE A 80 -2.06 1.58 -1.93
CA ILE A 80 -0.83 0.82 -2.14
C ILE A 80 -1.22 -0.60 -2.56
N GLY A 81 -0.72 -1.09 -3.68
CA GLY A 81 -1.11 -2.41 -4.15
C GLY A 81 -0.60 -2.80 -5.53
N PRO A 82 -0.78 -4.07 -5.90
CA PRO A 82 -0.58 -4.53 -7.26
C PRO A 82 -1.65 -3.94 -8.18
N MET A 83 -1.24 -3.55 -9.39
CA MET A 83 -2.16 -3.31 -10.49
C MET A 83 -2.53 -4.64 -11.16
N ARG A 84 -3.73 -4.69 -11.74
CA ARG A 84 -4.23 -5.83 -12.52
C ARG A 84 -3.23 -6.19 -13.62
N LEU A 85 -2.93 -7.47 -13.77
CA LEU A 85 -2.03 -7.96 -14.81
C LEU A 85 -2.84 -8.33 -16.05
N THR A 86 -2.81 -7.49 -17.09
CA THR A 86 -3.59 -7.70 -18.33
C THR A 86 -2.95 -8.73 -19.27
N GLU A 87 -1.65 -8.97 -19.13
CA GLU A 87 -0.92 -9.91 -19.98
C GLU A 87 -1.31 -11.37 -19.67
N ASN A 88 -1.62 -12.15 -20.72
CA ASN A 88 -1.89 -13.59 -20.69
C ASN A 88 -3.01 -14.02 -19.71
N ASN A 89 -4.12 -13.27 -19.63
CA ASN A 89 -5.26 -13.57 -18.77
C ASN A 89 -4.93 -13.71 -17.27
N ARG A 90 -3.84 -13.07 -16.80
CA ARG A 90 -3.40 -13.14 -15.39
C ARG A 90 -4.05 -12.09 -14.49
N GLY A 91 -5.20 -11.55 -14.89
CA GLY A 91 -5.85 -10.39 -14.27
C GLY A 91 -6.01 -10.54 -12.76
N ASP A 92 -6.50 -11.69 -12.33
CA ASP A 92 -6.88 -11.93 -10.93
C ASP A 92 -5.73 -12.55 -10.10
N ALA A 93 -4.60 -12.85 -10.74
CA ALA A 93 -3.47 -13.49 -10.09
C ALA A 93 -2.94 -12.71 -8.87
N PRO A 94 -2.81 -11.36 -8.87
CA PRO A 94 -2.33 -10.64 -7.69
C PRO A 94 -3.26 -10.79 -6.48
N SER A 95 -4.58 -10.77 -6.69
CA SER A 95 -5.58 -10.93 -5.63
C SER A 95 -5.60 -12.36 -5.10
N ALA A 96 -5.60 -13.34 -6.01
CA ALA A 96 -5.55 -14.76 -5.65
C ALA A 96 -4.26 -15.14 -4.91
N LEU A 97 -3.14 -14.49 -5.22
CA LEU A 97 -1.92 -14.67 -4.44
C LEU A 97 -2.04 -14.05 -3.05
N GLU A 98 -2.64 -12.88 -2.89
CA GLU A 98 -2.76 -12.23 -1.58
C GLU A 98 -3.73 -12.99 -0.66
N TYR A 99 -4.93 -13.30 -1.14
CA TYR A 99 -6.03 -13.80 -0.33
C TYR A 99 -6.31 -15.30 -0.51
N GLY A 100 -5.76 -15.91 -1.57
CA GLY A 100 -6.19 -17.23 -2.01
C GLY A 100 -7.55 -17.19 -2.72
N GLY A 101 -8.13 -18.36 -2.96
CA GLY A 101 -9.46 -18.53 -3.55
C GLY A 101 -9.42 -19.29 -4.87
N THR A 102 -10.58 -19.37 -5.51
CA THR A 102 -10.74 -20.05 -6.80
C THR A 102 -10.64 -19.01 -7.92
N VAL A 103 -9.69 -19.21 -8.84
CA VAL A 103 -9.55 -18.38 -10.05
C VAL A 103 -9.75 -19.23 -11.29
N THR A 104 -10.35 -18.64 -12.32
CA THR A 104 -10.47 -19.27 -13.63
C THR A 104 -9.21 -18.98 -14.44
N VAL A 105 -8.43 -20.01 -14.71
CA VAL A 105 -7.26 -19.96 -15.59
C VAL A 105 -7.55 -20.86 -16.78
N ASP A 106 -7.48 -20.32 -18.00
CA ASP A 106 -7.73 -21.07 -19.25
C ASP A 106 -9.03 -21.89 -19.22
N LYS A 107 -10.14 -21.24 -18.79
CA LYS A 107 -11.49 -21.83 -18.63
C LYS A 107 -11.59 -22.95 -17.59
N LYS A 108 -10.55 -23.18 -16.77
CA LYS A 108 -10.55 -24.13 -15.67
C LYS A 108 -10.51 -23.39 -14.34
N ASN A 109 -11.29 -23.88 -13.38
CA ASN A 109 -11.25 -23.37 -12.02
C ASN A 109 -10.07 -24.01 -11.28
N VAL A 110 -9.19 -23.16 -10.75
CA VAL A 110 -8.00 -23.58 -9.99
C VAL A 110 -8.07 -22.94 -8.61
N THR A 111 -7.94 -23.78 -7.58
CA THR A 111 -7.84 -23.31 -6.20
C THR A 111 -6.43 -22.87 -5.90
N VAL A 112 -6.26 -21.58 -5.60
CA VAL A 112 -5.00 -20.97 -5.21
C VAL A 112 -4.97 -20.78 -3.70
N ARG A 113 -3.96 -21.34 -3.05
CA ARG A 113 -3.68 -21.06 -1.62
C ARG A 113 -3.01 -19.70 -1.47
N SER A 114 -3.37 -18.97 -0.42
CA SER A 114 -2.83 -17.65 -0.12
C SER A 114 -1.31 -17.66 0.05
N ARG A 115 -0.67 -16.61 -0.45
CA ARG A 115 0.77 -16.31 -0.47
C ARG A 115 0.91 -14.80 -0.24
N PRO A 116 0.49 -14.31 0.93
CA PRO A 116 0.37 -12.88 1.19
C PRO A 116 1.73 -12.18 1.08
N TYR A 117 1.74 -11.00 0.47
CA TYR A 117 2.93 -10.19 0.26
C TYR A 117 2.67 -8.70 0.47
N MET A 118 1.42 -8.23 0.32
CA MET A 118 1.03 -6.85 0.59
C MET A 118 0.69 -6.64 2.06
N GLY A 119 -0.19 -7.45 2.64
CA GLY A 119 -0.62 -7.33 4.04
C GLY A 119 0.55 -7.40 5.02
N PRO A 120 1.41 -8.43 4.95
CA PRO A 120 2.61 -8.50 5.79
C PRO A 120 3.57 -7.32 5.59
N ALA A 121 3.68 -6.79 4.36
CA ALA A 121 4.51 -5.61 4.10
C ALA A 121 3.90 -4.35 4.73
N PHE A 122 2.59 -4.19 4.67
CA PHE A 122 1.87 -3.07 5.30
C PHE A 122 2.05 -3.11 6.81
N GLU A 123 1.75 -4.23 7.47
CA GLU A 123 1.87 -4.36 8.93
C GLU A 123 3.30 -4.15 9.42
N LYS A 124 4.30 -4.63 8.66
CA LYS A 124 5.70 -4.38 8.98
C LYS A 124 6.04 -2.87 8.98
N GLU A 125 5.65 -2.15 7.94
CA GLU A 125 6.00 -0.72 7.81
C GLU A 125 5.12 0.19 8.65
N LYS A 126 3.95 -0.27 9.09
CA LYS A 126 3.01 0.48 9.94
C LYS A 126 3.68 1.01 11.22
N ALA A 127 4.62 0.25 11.78
CA ALA A 127 5.41 0.67 12.95
C ALA A 127 6.27 1.93 12.69
N ALA A 128 6.62 2.23 11.44
CA ALA A 128 7.41 3.41 11.09
C ALA A 128 6.57 4.71 10.97
N LEU A 129 5.23 4.60 10.90
CA LEU A 129 4.34 5.75 10.70
C LEU A 129 4.51 6.85 11.76
N PRO A 130 4.56 6.56 13.08
CA PRO A 130 4.73 7.60 14.09
C PRO A 130 6.03 8.38 13.91
N ALA A 131 7.11 7.70 13.53
CA ALA A 131 8.40 8.33 13.28
C ALA A 131 8.39 9.20 12.01
N LEU A 132 7.61 8.83 10.99
CA LEU A 132 7.43 9.67 9.79
C LEU A 132 6.62 10.93 10.07
N TRP A 133 5.64 10.86 10.98
CA TRP A 133 4.77 11.97 11.36
C TRP A 133 5.42 12.98 12.31
N ARG A 134 6.36 12.51 13.15
CA ARG A 134 7.10 13.37 14.08
C ARG A 134 7.77 14.53 13.32
N ASP A 135 7.52 15.76 13.77
CA ASP A 135 8.08 17.01 13.22
C ASP A 135 7.84 17.22 11.71
N SER A 136 6.77 16.61 11.19
CA SER A 136 6.44 16.66 9.75
C SER A 136 5.76 17.97 9.32
N VAL A 137 5.04 18.61 10.24
CA VAL A 137 4.41 19.93 10.05
C VAL A 137 5.42 20.99 10.47
N LYS A 138 5.72 21.93 9.56
CA LYS A 138 6.70 23.01 9.74
C LYS A 138 6.10 24.34 9.30
#